data_AF-A0AAN7H3K9-F1
#
_entry.id   AF-A0AAN7H3K9-F1
#
_cell.length_a   1.000
_cell.length_b   1.000
_cell.length_c   1.000
_cell.angle_alpha   90.00
_cell.angle_beta   90.00
_cell.angle_gamma   90.00
#
_symmetry.space_group_name_H-M   'P 1'
#
loop_
_entity.id
_entity.type
_entity.pdbx_description
1 polymer ?
#
loop_
_entity_poly.entity_id
_entity_poly.type
_entity_poly.pdbx_seq_one_letter_code
_entity_poly.pdbx_strand_id
1 'polypeptide(L)'
;MCSSQATAHVVSAAWKCALGAYDVDAAAGLPNSPYCNFEYDHIVSPSIGGSTKVLLSTIVTPAADTKDKLLPALVIAVRGSASKVDHMVNANSRPRTAFDCNGRSINAHGGFVNSAEALEHAVSERIRLYVQSRRSNTHIIFTGHSAGGAVASLLFLRRLVGSDSASDARLSCITFGAPPVVTQALNVEGLAPRRPLGLCLNIINEFDVVSRADRPYILCLVNLIRSLYGKPAILDDGVEFTRDMDPPGSRASQQAAGPENVWRVPPPMYHHVGSRVLLLTRLDDDGRICLKACEVTEEAFQQLLFCRVEVHRRACYSDRIRRLEEGELSA
;
A
#
# COMPACT_ATOMS: atom_id res chain seq x y z
N MET A 1 -9.94 -15.74 3.04
CA MET A 1 -11.08 -14.89 3.45
C MET A 1 -12.22 -15.13 2.47
N CYS A 2 -13.39 -15.60 2.94
CA CYS A 2 -14.64 -15.23 2.28
C CYS A 2 -14.82 -13.74 2.52
N SER A 3 -14.39 -12.89 1.60
CA SER A 3 -14.66 -11.45 1.69
C SER A 3 -16.18 -11.28 1.67
N SER A 4 -16.76 -10.70 2.71
CA SER A 4 -18.17 -10.30 2.64
C SER A 4 -18.33 -9.30 1.49
N GLN A 5 -19.49 -9.32 0.85
CA GLN A 5 -19.80 -8.40 -0.25
C GLN A 5 -19.63 -6.92 0.17
N ALA A 6 -19.90 -6.59 1.43
CA ALA A 6 -19.65 -5.27 2.00
C ALA A 6 -18.16 -4.86 1.96
N THR A 7 -17.25 -5.77 2.31
CA THR A 7 -15.81 -5.50 2.21
C THR A 7 -15.39 -5.23 0.76
N ALA A 8 -15.95 -5.98 -0.20
CA ALA A 8 -15.68 -5.75 -1.63
C ALA A 8 -16.14 -4.36 -2.09
N HIS A 9 -17.32 -3.91 -1.63
CA HIS A 9 -17.82 -2.57 -1.95
C HIS A 9 -16.92 -1.46 -1.38
N VAL A 10 -16.47 -1.59 -0.13
CA VAL A 10 -15.55 -0.62 0.50
C VAL A 10 -14.20 -0.59 -0.20
N VAL A 11 -13.66 -1.76 -0.59
CA VAL A 11 -12.43 -1.85 -1.37
C VAL A 11 -12.62 -1.20 -2.75
N SER A 12 -13.76 -1.40 -3.41
CA SER A 12 -14.07 -0.75 -4.69
C SER A 12 -14.19 0.77 -4.55
N ALA A 13 -14.87 1.26 -3.51
CA ALA A 13 -14.95 2.68 -3.22
C ALA A 13 -13.57 3.31 -2.97
N ALA A 14 -12.72 2.64 -2.18
CA ALA A 14 -11.34 3.08 -1.96
C ALA A 14 -10.53 3.12 -3.27
N TRP A 15 -10.71 2.12 -4.15
CA TRP A 15 -10.06 2.12 -5.47
C TRP A 15 -10.52 3.28 -6.34
N LYS A 16 -11.83 3.55 -6.41
CA LYS A 16 -12.39 4.67 -7.21
C LYS A 16 -11.82 6.01 -6.74
N CYS A 17 -11.72 6.23 -5.43
CA CYS A 17 -11.07 7.42 -4.86
C CYS A 17 -9.55 7.46 -5.17
N ALA A 18 -8.84 6.34 -5.02
CA ALA A 18 -7.41 6.24 -5.35
C ALA A 18 -7.14 6.53 -6.83
N LEU A 19 -8.05 6.12 -7.72
CA LEU A 19 -8.00 6.40 -9.16
C LEU A 19 -8.27 7.88 -9.44
N GLY A 20 -9.28 8.47 -8.78
CA GLY A 20 -9.64 9.89 -8.90
C GLY A 20 -8.49 10.84 -8.52
N ALA A 21 -7.61 10.44 -7.59
CA ALA A 21 -6.43 11.25 -7.26
C ALA A 21 -5.46 11.48 -8.44
N TYR A 22 -5.56 10.69 -9.52
CA TYR A 22 -4.76 10.88 -10.74
C TYR A 22 -5.46 11.70 -11.83
N ASP A 23 -6.76 11.92 -11.71
CA ASP A 23 -7.58 12.68 -12.65
C ASP A 23 -8.56 13.54 -11.85
N VAL A 24 -8.04 14.69 -11.41
CA VAL A 24 -8.70 15.62 -10.50
C VAL A 24 -9.98 16.21 -11.11
N ASP A 25 -9.93 16.50 -12.40
CA ASP A 25 -11.06 17.10 -13.12
C ASP A 25 -12.22 16.10 -13.20
N ALA A 26 -11.91 14.81 -13.37
CA ALA A 26 -12.90 13.74 -13.30
C ALA A 26 -13.33 13.41 -11.86
N ALA A 27 -12.48 13.70 -10.85
CA ALA A 27 -12.75 13.33 -9.46
C ALA A 27 -13.93 14.07 -8.83
N ALA A 28 -14.18 15.31 -9.24
CA ALA A 28 -15.37 16.07 -8.85
C ALA A 28 -16.69 15.46 -9.37
N GLY A 29 -16.60 14.56 -10.37
CA GLY A 29 -17.72 13.87 -10.99
C GLY A 29 -17.63 12.35 -10.89
N LEU A 30 -16.98 11.79 -9.85
CA LEU A 30 -16.95 10.34 -9.63
C LEU A 30 -18.39 9.80 -9.66
N PRO A 31 -18.74 8.91 -10.61
CA PRO A 31 -20.11 8.45 -10.76
C PRO A 31 -20.48 7.59 -9.55
N ASN A 32 -21.69 7.80 -9.04
CA ASN A 32 -22.28 6.91 -8.04
C ASN A 32 -22.31 5.48 -8.60
N SER A 33 -21.98 4.51 -7.76
CA SER A 33 -22.18 3.10 -8.08
C SER A 33 -23.51 2.63 -7.52
N PRO A 34 -23.99 1.43 -7.92
CA PRO A 34 -25.17 0.82 -7.30
C PRO A 34 -25.06 0.66 -5.78
N TYR A 35 -23.85 0.74 -5.22
CA TYR A 35 -23.56 0.44 -3.81
C TYR A 35 -23.10 1.65 -2.98
N CYS A 36 -22.55 2.68 -3.63
CA CYS A 36 -21.93 3.82 -2.95
C CYS A 36 -22.18 5.13 -3.71
N ASN A 37 -22.45 6.20 -2.96
CA ASN A 37 -22.43 7.56 -3.49
C ASN A 37 -21.12 8.25 -3.12
N PHE A 38 -20.63 9.10 -4.02
CA PHE A 38 -19.36 9.83 -3.88
C PHE A 38 -19.64 11.33 -3.87
N GLU A 39 -19.23 11.99 -2.79
CA GLU A 39 -19.30 13.44 -2.64
C GLU A 39 -17.88 13.99 -2.55
N TYR A 40 -17.50 14.82 -3.52
CA TYR A 40 -16.21 15.50 -3.51
C TYR A 40 -16.10 16.45 -2.31
N ASP A 41 -15.00 16.36 -1.56
CA ASP A 41 -14.77 17.18 -0.36
C ASP A 41 -13.69 18.25 -0.57
N HIS A 42 -12.47 17.84 -0.91
CA HIS A 42 -11.34 18.76 -1.00
C HIS A 42 -10.19 18.21 -1.85
N ILE A 43 -9.35 19.12 -2.35
CA ILE A 43 -8.10 18.78 -3.03
C ILE A 43 -6.93 19.61 -2.54
N VAL A 44 -5.78 18.96 -2.40
CA VAL A 44 -4.47 19.59 -2.31
C VAL A 44 -3.74 19.40 -3.63
N SER A 45 -3.43 20.52 -4.29
CA SER A 45 -2.66 20.55 -5.53
C SER A 45 -1.19 20.18 -5.29
N PRO A 46 -0.50 19.60 -6.30
CA PRO A 46 0.88 19.19 -6.12
C PRO A 46 1.81 20.41 -6.07
N SER A 47 2.93 20.30 -5.35
CA SER A 47 3.96 21.33 -5.37
C SER A 47 4.78 21.26 -6.66
N ILE A 48 5.31 22.40 -7.12
CA ILE A 48 6.13 22.51 -8.33
C ILE A 48 7.36 21.58 -8.29
N GLY A 49 7.88 21.29 -7.09
CA GLY A 49 9.02 20.38 -6.88
C GLY A 49 8.63 18.90 -6.69
N GLY A 50 7.35 18.53 -6.78
CA GLY A 50 6.88 17.15 -6.64
C GLY A 50 6.93 16.56 -5.23
N SER A 51 7.31 17.36 -4.22
CA SER A 51 7.37 16.95 -2.81
C SER A 51 5.99 16.77 -2.19
N THR A 52 5.04 17.67 -2.52
CA THR A 52 3.64 17.57 -2.13
C THR A 52 2.91 16.85 -3.27
N LYS A 53 2.41 15.65 -2.98
CA LYS A 53 1.59 14.87 -3.90
C LYS A 53 0.17 15.43 -3.96
N VAL A 54 -0.58 15.08 -4.99
CA VAL A 54 -2.03 15.35 -5.01
C VAL A 54 -2.68 14.54 -3.89
N LEU A 55 -3.48 15.20 -3.08
CA LEU A 55 -4.38 14.58 -2.12
C LEU A 55 -5.81 14.96 -2.47
N LEU A 56 -6.67 13.96 -2.58
CA LEU A 56 -8.09 14.10 -2.82
C LEU A 56 -8.84 13.54 -1.60
N SER A 57 -9.79 14.30 -1.07
CA SER A 57 -10.74 13.79 -0.10
C SER A 57 -12.13 13.64 -0.71
N THR A 58 -12.80 12.55 -0.36
CA THR A 58 -14.15 12.22 -0.85
C THR A 58 -14.95 11.62 0.30
N ILE A 59 -16.16 12.12 0.51
CA ILE A 59 -17.10 11.52 1.44
C ILE A 59 -17.84 10.41 0.69
N VAL A 60 -17.72 9.19 1.18
CA VAL A 60 -18.40 8.03 0.61
C VAL A 60 -19.53 7.61 1.53
N THR A 61 -20.73 7.49 0.97
CA THR A 61 -21.94 7.04 1.69
C THR A 61 -22.49 5.78 1.03
N PRO A 62 -23.12 4.86 1.79
CA PRO A 62 -23.77 3.71 1.16
C PRO A 62 -24.94 4.18 0.29
N ALA A 63 -25.19 3.48 -0.81
CA ALA A 63 -26.44 3.64 -1.56
C ALA A 63 -27.63 3.23 -0.68
N ALA A 64 -28.83 3.77 -0.97
CA ALA A 64 -30.04 3.49 -0.21
C ALA A 64 -30.24 1.97 0.00
N ASP A 65 -30.75 1.60 1.18
CA ASP A 65 -31.01 0.22 1.62
C ASP A 65 -29.78 -0.68 1.90
N THR A 66 -28.56 -0.17 1.74
CA THR A 66 -27.33 -0.93 2.08
C THR A 66 -26.89 -0.67 3.53
N LYS A 67 -27.00 -1.69 4.40
CA LYS A 67 -26.43 -1.62 5.77
C LYS A 67 -24.95 -1.96 5.76
N ASP A 68 -24.10 -0.97 5.47
CA ASP A 68 -22.65 -1.11 5.59
C ASP A 68 -22.14 -0.53 6.91
N LYS A 69 -21.38 -1.31 7.69
CA LYS A 69 -20.82 -0.86 8.99
C LYS A 69 -19.55 -0.01 8.84
N LEU A 70 -18.96 -0.01 7.65
CA LEU A 70 -17.74 0.72 7.29
C LEU A 70 -18.05 2.00 6.50
N LEU A 71 -19.32 2.28 6.19
CA LEU A 71 -19.73 3.55 5.58
C LEU A 71 -20.80 4.21 6.47
N PRO A 72 -20.91 5.54 6.48
CA PRO A 72 -20.17 6.50 5.68
C PRO A 72 -18.73 6.75 6.16
N ALA A 73 -17.84 7.14 5.24
CA ALA A 73 -16.44 7.40 5.55
C ALA A 73 -15.88 8.60 4.78
N LEU A 74 -14.91 9.30 5.38
CA LEU A 74 -14.03 10.21 4.66
C LEU A 74 -12.88 9.40 4.08
N VAL A 75 -12.77 9.37 2.76
CA VAL A 75 -11.66 8.72 2.06
C VAL A 75 -10.62 9.76 1.72
N ILE A 76 -9.40 9.57 2.22
CA ILE A 76 -8.21 10.36 1.90
C ILE A 76 -7.37 9.58 0.89
N ALA A 77 -7.42 10.00 -0.37
CA ALA A 77 -6.71 9.38 -1.48
C ALA A 77 -5.45 10.17 -1.86
N VAL A 78 -4.30 9.49 -1.85
CA VAL A 78 -3.01 10.09 -2.24
C VAL A 78 -2.60 9.60 -3.62
N ARG A 79 -2.28 10.53 -4.51
CA ARG A 79 -1.79 10.22 -5.85
C ARG A 79 -0.38 9.65 -5.78
N GLY A 80 -0.15 8.56 -6.53
CA GLY A 80 1.20 8.07 -6.78
C GLY A 80 1.99 8.97 -7.73
N SER A 81 3.18 8.52 -8.08
CA SER A 81 4.07 9.33 -8.89
C SER A 81 3.71 9.25 -10.38
N ALA A 82 3.90 10.35 -11.10
CA ALA A 82 3.59 10.44 -12.53
C ALA A 82 4.51 9.52 -13.37
N SER A 83 5.78 9.36 -12.97
CA SER A 83 6.73 8.41 -13.55
C SER A 83 6.96 7.24 -12.59
N LYS A 84 6.58 6.03 -13.02
CA LYS A 84 6.63 4.81 -12.20
C LYS A 84 8.01 4.15 -12.21
N VAL A 85 8.71 4.27 -13.33
CA VAL A 85 10.05 3.68 -13.55
C VAL A 85 11.08 4.43 -12.73
N ASP A 86 11.02 5.77 -12.69
CA ASP A 86 11.95 6.58 -11.89
C ASP A 86 11.82 6.28 -10.39
N HIS A 87 10.63 5.95 -9.91
CA HIS A 87 10.43 5.58 -8.50
C HIS A 87 10.96 4.20 -8.14
N MET A 88 10.90 3.23 -9.06
CA MET A 88 11.47 1.90 -8.85
C MET A 88 13.00 1.94 -8.80
N VAL A 89 13.61 2.85 -9.56
CA VAL A 89 15.05 3.15 -9.50
C VAL A 89 15.40 3.99 -8.26
N ASN A 90 14.50 4.85 -7.80
CA ASN A 90 14.63 5.66 -6.57
C ASN A 90 14.25 4.90 -5.28
N ALA A 91 14.09 3.57 -5.32
CA ALA A 91 13.96 2.70 -4.13
C ALA A 91 15.20 2.70 -3.21
N ASN A 92 16.17 3.57 -3.50
CA ASN A 92 17.41 3.81 -2.77
C ASN A 92 17.31 4.86 -1.65
N SER A 93 16.11 5.38 -1.33
CA SER A 93 16.03 6.31 -0.21
C SER A 93 16.34 5.59 1.08
N ARG A 94 17.33 6.08 1.83
CA ARG A 94 17.66 5.54 3.15
C ARG A 94 16.43 5.57 4.08
N PRO A 95 16.29 4.59 4.98
CA PRO A 95 15.31 4.66 6.05
C PRO A 95 15.45 5.96 6.84
N ARG A 96 14.31 6.52 7.23
CA ARG A 96 14.22 7.68 8.12
C ARG A 96 13.13 7.45 9.15
N THR A 97 13.28 8.00 10.34
CA THR A 97 12.23 7.96 11.36
C THR A 97 10.95 8.60 10.81
N ALA A 98 9.85 7.84 10.81
CA ALA A 98 8.55 8.31 10.36
C ALA A 98 7.71 8.84 11.54
N PHE A 99 7.76 8.14 12.67
CA PHE A 99 7.11 8.48 13.93
C PHE A 99 7.65 7.61 15.07
N ASP A 100 7.46 8.06 16.31
CA ASP A 100 7.81 7.34 17.53
C ASP A 100 6.55 6.80 18.20
N CYS A 101 6.60 5.55 18.66
CA CYS A 101 5.50 4.90 19.38
C CYS A 101 6.06 4.17 20.61
N ASN A 102 5.63 4.55 21.81
CA ASN A 102 6.01 3.89 23.08
C ASN A 102 7.54 3.72 23.25
N GLY A 103 8.32 4.75 22.91
CA GLY A 103 9.79 4.74 23.01
C GLY A 103 10.49 3.94 21.92
N ARG A 104 9.76 3.47 20.89
CA ARG A 104 10.32 2.80 19.70
C ARG A 104 10.14 3.70 18.48
N SER A 105 11.25 4.01 17.82
CA SER A 105 11.21 4.73 16.54
C SER A 105 10.84 3.78 15.41
N ILE A 106 9.81 4.13 14.65
CA ILE A 106 9.41 3.40 13.45
C ILE A 106 10.04 4.08 12.24
N ASN A 107 10.98 3.39 11.60
CA ASN A 107 11.64 3.89 10.40
C ASN A 107 10.87 3.45 9.15
N ALA A 108 10.90 4.30 8.13
CA ALA A 108 10.28 4.05 6.84
C ALA A 108 11.12 4.63 5.70
N HIS A 109 10.76 4.29 4.46
CA HIS A 109 11.43 4.79 3.27
C HIS A 109 11.38 6.33 3.20
N GLY A 110 12.54 7.00 3.26
CA GLY A 110 12.65 8.45 3.47
C GLY A 110 11.90 9.30 2.44
N GLY A 111 11.88 8.89 1.16
CA GLY A 111 11.11 9.60 0.12
C GLY A 111 9.60 9.62 0.38
N PHE A 112 9.05 8.55 0.96
CA PHE A 112 7.63 8.49 1.32
C PHE A 112 7.36 9.25 2.62
N VAL A 113 8.30 9.25 3.57
CA VAL A 113 8.24 10.07 4.79
C VAL A 113 8.13 11.55 4.44
N ASN A 114 9.00 12.06 3.54
CA ASN A 114 8.96 13.46 3.10
C ASN A 114 7.60 13.82 2.47
N SER A 115 7.05 12.92 1.65
CA SER A 115 5.74 13.12 1.01
C SER A 115 4.60 13.15 2.03
N ALA A 116 4.65 12.28 3.04
CA ALA A 116 3.64 12.22 4.10
C ALA A 116 3.70 13.47 5.00
N GLU A 117 4.90 13.91 5.40
CA GLU A 117 5.10 15.15 6.15
C GLU A 117 4.56 16.38 5.42
N ALA A 118 4.79 16.47 4.10
CA ALA A 118 4.28 17.56 3.28
C ALA A 118 2.74 17.61 3.19
N LEU A 119 2.05 16.50 3.47
CA LEU A 119 0.57 16.40 3.43
C LEU A 119 -0.07 16.48 4.83
N GLU A 120 0.71 16.36 5.90
CA GLU A 120 0.21 16.16 7.27
C GLU A 120 -0.78 17.24 7.72
N HIS A 121 -0.43 18.50 7.47
CA HIS A 121 -1.27 19.63 7.87
C HIS A 121 -2.63 19.59 7.18
N ALA A 122 -2.65 19.36 5.86
CA ALA A 122 -3.89 19.30 5.10
C ALA A 122 -4.75 18.10 5.51
N VAL A 123 -4.13 16.93 5.72
CA VAL A 123 -4.81 15.71 6.19
C VAL A 123 -5.44 15.95 7.56
N SER A 124 -4.68 16.49 8.50
CA SER A 124 -5.14 16.77 9.87
C SER A 124 -6.32 17.74 9.88
N GLU A 125 -6.22 18.82 9.11
CA GLU A 125 -7.29 19.82 9.00
C GLU A 125 -8.57 19.23 8.38
N ARG A 126 -8.46 18.43 7.31
CA ARG A 126 -9.63 17.78 6.70
C ARG A 126 -10.30 16.79 7.64
N ILE A 127 -9.52 15.96 8.32
CA ILE A 127 -10.06 15.01 9.31
C ILE A 127 -10.76 15.78 10.44
N ARG A 128 -10.14 16.85 10.95
CA ARG A 128 -10.73 17.71 12.00
C ARG A 128 -12.09 18.26 11.58
N LEU A 129 -12.18 18.84 10.38
CA LEU A 129 -13.43 19.41 9.85
C LEU A 129 -14.52 18.34 9.64
N TYR A 130 -14.15 17.17 9.10
CA TYR A 130 -15.09 16.06 8.92
C TYR A 130 -15.58 15.47 10.25
N VAL A 131 -14.69 15.35 11.25
CA VAL A 131 -15.07 14.86 12.58
C VAL A 131 -15.98 15.87 13.28
N GLN A 132 -15.70 17.17 13.17
CA GLN A 132 -16.54 18.23 13.76
C GLN A 132 -17.94 18.30 13.12
N SER A 133 -18.05 18.01 11.82
CA SER A 133 -19.36 18.01 11.14
C SER A 133 -20.21 16.78 11.47
N ARG A 134 -19.63 15.73 12.08
CA ARG A 134 -20.33 14.50 12.45
C ARG A 134 -20.46 14.32 13.95
N ARG A 135 -21.66 13.94 14.40
CA ARG A 135 -21.98 13.81 15.84
C ARG A 135 -21.39 12.55 16.51
N SER A 136 -21.23 11.45 15.77
CA SER A 136 -20.64 10.19 16.28
C SER A 136 -20.28 9.23 15.12
N ASN A 137 -19.51 8.18 15.44
CA ASN A 137 -19.16 7.08 14.53
C ASN A 137 -18.46 7.52 13.22
N THR A 138 -17.39 8.32 13.37
CA THR A 138 -16.58 8.77 12.25
C THR A 138 -15.65 7.65 11.77
N HIS A 139 -15.51 7.52 10.45
CA HIS A 139 -14.59 6.58 9.83
C HIS A 139 -13.75 7.30 8.79
N ILE A 140 -12.43 7.12 8.86
CA ILE A 140 -11.46 7.66 7.91
C ILE A 140 -10.77 6.50 7.20
N ILE A 141 -10.72 6.55 5.87
CA ILE A 141 -10.05 5.54 5.04
C ILE A 141 -8.90 6.21 4.31
N PHE A 142 -7.67 5.77 4.57
CA PHE A 142 -6.50 6.17 3.80
C PHE A 142 -6.31 5.23 2.61
N THR A 143 -6.10 5.79 1.42
CA THR A 143 -5.93 4.99 0.21
C THR A 143 -4.98 5.60 -0.80
N GLY A 144 -4.51 4.79 -1.73
CA GLY A 144 -3.66 5.20 -2.84
C GLY A 144 -3.18 4.02 -3.67
N HIS A 145 -2.81 4.30 -4.92
CA HIS A 145 -2.18 3.35 -5.83
C HIS A 145 -0.67 3.60 -5.92
N SER A 146 0.13 2.53 -6.02
CA SER A 146 1.58 2.63 -6.19
C SER A 146 2.23 3.42 -5.04
N ALA A 147 3.16 4.33 -5.34
CA ALA A 147 3.77 5.24 -4.37
C ALA A 147 2.76 6.05 -3.53
N GLY A 148 1.55 6.30 -4.05
CA GLY A 148 0.50 6.99 -3.29
C GLY A 148 -0.03 6.13 -2.14
N GLY A 149 -0.13 4.82 -2.36
CA GLY A 149 -0.49 3.87 -1.31
C GLY A 149 0.55 3.82 -0.19
N ALA A 150 1.84 3.84 -0.51
CA ALA A 150 2.90 3.88 0.51
C ALA A 150 2.83 5.15 1.38
N VAL A 151 2.56 6.31 0.77
CA VAL A 151 2.37 7.57 1.50
C VAL A 151 1.09 7.53 2.35
N ALA A 152 -0.01 6.99 1.82
CA ALA A 152 -1.25 6.80 2.56
C ALA A 152 -1.08 5.87 3.78
N SER A 153 -0.28 4.82 3.68
CA SER A 153 0.07 3.95 4.82
C SER A 153 0.81 4.70 5.92
N LEU A 154 1.73 5.62 5.58
CA LEU A 154 2.44 6.43 6.57
C LEU A 154 1.53 7.46 7.25
N LEU A 155 0.64 8.12 6.50
CA LEU A 155 -0.37 9.01 7.07
C LEU A 155 -1.32 8.26 8.01
N PHE A 156 -1.77 7.06 7.61
CA PHE A 156 -2.56 6.17 8.46
C PHE A 156 -1.84 5.84 9.77
N LEU A 157 -0.60 5.37 9.70
CA LEU A 157 0.18 4.97 10.89
C LEU A 157 0.44 6.16 11.82
N ARG A 158 0.78 7.33 11.27
CA ARG A 158 0.97 8.54 12.07
C ARG A 158 -0.32 8.93 12.80
N ARG A 159 -1.48 8.85 12.14
CA ARG A 159 -2.77 9.13 12.78
C ARG A 159 -3.15 8.06 13.80
N LEU A 160 -2.78 6.81 13.56
CA LEU A 160 -3.02 5.69 14.45
C LEU A 160 -2.29 5.88 15.78
N VAL A 161 -0.99 6.22 15.71
CA VAL A 161 -0.10 6.41 16.87
C VAL A 161 -0.28 7.79 17.53
N GLY A 162 -0.70 8.80 16.77
CA GLY A 162 -0.87 10.17 17.26
C GLY A 162 -1.78 10.25 18.48
N SER A 163 -1.34 11.04 19.48
CA SER A 163 -2.04 11.29 20.75
C SER A 163 -3.22 12.24 20.64
N ASP A 164 -3.56 12.68 19.43
CA ASP A 164 -4.61 13.65 19.19
C ASP A 164 -5.97 13.07 19.63
N SER A 165 -6.41 13.53 20.80
CA SER A 165 -7.59 13.09 21.55
C SER A 165 -8.92 13.41 20.84
N ALA A 166 -8.85 14.14 19.73
CA ALA A 166 -10.00 14.67 19.01
C ALA A 166 -10.75 13.66 18.13
N SER A 167 -10.33 12.39 18.01
CA SER A 167 -11.17 11.43 17.29
C SER A 167 -11.03 9.98 17.73
N ASP A 168 -12.08 9.44 18.37
CA ASP A 168 -12.46 8.01 18.38
C ASP A 168 -12.83 7.50 16.97
N ALA A 169 -12.39 8.20 15.92
CA ALA A 169 -12.64 7.82 14.55
C ALA A 169 -12.03 6.46 14.28
N ARG A 170 -12.84 5.59 13.67
CA ARG A 170 -12.34 4.36 13.07
C ARG A 170 -11.35 4.73 11.98
N LEU A 171 -10.23 4.00 11.90
CA LEU A 171 -9.25 4.19 10.84
C LEU A 171 -9.10 2.92 9.99
N SER A 172 -9.13 3.07 8.67
CA SER A 172 -8.77 2.03 7.71
C SER A 172 -7.63 2.50 6.81
N CYS A 173 -6.86 1.56 6.28
CA CYS A 173 -5.89 1.78 5.22
C CYS A 173 -6.08 0.70 4.15
N ILE A 174 -6.41 1.10 2.92
CA ILE A 174 -6.62 0.18 1.80
C ILE A 174 -5.75 0.68 0.65
N THR A 175 -4.70 -0.05 0.31
CA THR A 175 -3.74 0.35 -0.74
C THR A 175 -3.79 -0.61 -1.93
N PHE A 176 -3.33 -0.13 -3.09
CA PHE A 176 -3.37 -0.90 -4.34
C PHE A 176 -2.01 -0.88 -5.01
N GLY A 177 -1.35 -2.04 -5.07
CA GLY A 177 -0.03 -2.19 -5.69
C GLY A 177 1.02 -1.29 -5.05
N ALA A 178 0.86 -0.93 -3.78
CA ALA A 178 1.82 -0.12 -3.07
C ALA A 178 3.13 -0.91 -2.88
N PRO A 179 4.30 -0.25 -2.90
CA PRO A 179 5.55 -0.86 -2.45
C PRO A 179 5.59 -0.98 -0.92
N PRO A 180 6.42 -1.88 -0.37
CA PRO A 180 6.64 -1.94 1.07
C PRO A 180 7.29 -0.62 1.57
N VAL A 181 7.05 -0.26 2.84
CA VAL A 181 7.32 1.11 3.31
C VAL A 181 8.04 1.21 4.66
N VAL A 182 7.79 0.32 5.63
CA VAL A 182 8.36 0.39 6.99
C VAL A 182 9.48 -0.61 7.18
N THR A 183 10.52 -0.32 7.97
CA THR A 183 11.69 -1.22 8.11
C THR A 183 11.47 -2.41 9.04
N GLN A 184 10.28 -2.54 9.61
CA GLN A 184 9.93 -3.62 10.53
C GLN A 184 8.48 -4.03 10.30
N ALA A 185 8.20 -5.33 10.45
CA ALA A 185 6.84 -5.83 10.47
C ALA A 185 6.07 -5.22 11.67
N LEU A 186 4.87 -4.71 11.41
CA LEU A 186 4.05 -4.03 12.42
C LEU A 186 2.81 -4.85 12.74
N ASN A 187 2.56 -5.07 14.02
CA ASN A 187 1.25 -5.45 14.52
C ASN A 187 0.42 -4.17 14.71
N VAL A 188 -0.41 -3.85 13.71
CA VAL A 188 -1.18 -2.59 13.65
C VAL A 188 -2.14 -2.48 14.83
N GLU A 189 -2.80 -3.57 15.21
CA GLU A 189 -3.69 -3.65 16.36
C GLU A 189 -2.94 -3.38 17.67
N GLY A 190 -1.69 -3.85 17.77
CA GLY A 190 -0.82 -3.62 18.91
C GLY A 190 -0.31 -2.18 19.06
N LEU A 191 -0.27 -1.40 17.97
CA LEU A 191 0.23 -0.02 18.00
C LEU A 191 -0.75 0.96 18.67
N ALA A 192 -2.04 0.71 18.59
CA ALA A 192 -3.07 1.57 19.18
C ALA A 192 -4.28 0.74 19.67
N PRO A 193 -4.13 -0.05 20.75
CA PRO A 193 -5.14 -1.00 21.20
C PRO A 193 -6.47 -0.36 21.63
N ARG A 194 -6.47 0.95 21.90
CA ARG A 194 -7.65 1.71 22.32
C ARG A 194 -8.39 2.39 21.17
N ARG A 195 -7.85 2.35 19.95
CA ARG A 195 -8.44 3.03 18.78
C ARG A 195 -9.21 2.02 17.93
N PRO A 196 -10.45 2.34 17.50
CA PRO A 196 -11.19 1.44 16.62
C PRO A 196 -10.49 1.33 15.27
N LEU A 197 -10.14 0.10 14.89
CA LEU A 197 -9.58 -0.21 13.57
C LEU A 197 -10.68 -0.70 12.62
N GLY A 198 -10.57 -0.30 11.36
CA GLY A 198 -11.33 -0.83 10.25
C GLY A 198 -10.48 -1.83 9.45
N LEU A 199 -10.49 -1.69 8.12
CA LEU A 199 -9.73 -2.56 7.21
C LEU A 199 -8.30 -2.04 7.07
N CYS A 200 -7.30 -2.92 7.20
CA CYS A 200 -5.90 -2.62 6.90
C CYS A 200 -5.39 -3.61 5.85
N LEU A 201 -5.49 -3.25 4.57
CA LEU A 201 -5.33 -4.15 3.43
C LEU A 201 -4.36 -3.57 2.38
N ASN A 202 -3.47 -4.40 1.88
CA ASN A 202 -2.67 -4.16 0.68
C ASN A 202 -3.17 -5.07 -0.43
N ILE A 203 -3.88 -4.50 -1.39
CA ILE A 203 -4.45 -5.22 -2.54
C ILE A 203 -3.38 -5.31 -3.63
N ILE A 204 -3.00 -6.52 -3.99
CA ILE A 204 -1.82 -6.79 -4.81
C ILE A 204 -2.21 -7.67 -5.99
N ASN A 205 -1.96 -7.21 -7.22
CA ASN A 205 -2.08 -8.07 -8.39
C ASN A 205 -0.94 -9.09 -8.38
N GLU A 206 -1.26 -10.35 -8.70
CA GLU A 206 -0.22 -11.34 -8.96
C GLU A 206 0.82 -10.83 -9.96
N PHE A 207 2.09 -11.11 -9.68
CA PHE A 207 3.26 -10.69 -10.45
C PHE A 207 3.57 -9.19 -10.44
N ASP A 208 2.82 -8.35 -9.70
CA ASP A 208 3.10 -6.91 -9.60
C ASP A 208 4.43 -6.64 -8.88
N VAL A 209 5.46 -6.30 -9.66
CA VAL A 209 6.81 -6.06 -9.14
C VAL A 209 6.87 -4.91 -8.13
N VAL A 210 5.98 -3.90 -8.24
CA VAL A 210 6.02 -2.72 -7.37
C VAL A 210 5.75 -3.11 -5.92
N SER A 211 4.87 -4.08 -5.69
CA SER A 211 4.58 -4.58 -4.34
C SER A 211 5.71 -5.37 -3.69
N ARG A 212 6.80 -5.61 -4.42
CA ARG A 212 8.05 -6.18 -3.90
C ARG A 212 9.24 -5.23 -4.05
N ALA A 213 9.05 -4.06 -4.64
CA ALA A 213 10.14 -3.17 -5.04
C ALA A 213 10.81 -2.49 -3.84
N ASP A 214 11.77 -3.18 -3.25
CA ASP A 214 12.84 -2.61 -2.45
C ASP A 214 14.20 -2.87 -3.12
N ARG A 215 15.25 -2.21 -2.63
CA ARG A 215 16.58 -2.30 -3.24
C ARG A 215 17.10 -3.75 -3.32
N PRO A 216 17.09 -4.57 -2.24
CA PRO A 216 17.55 -5.95 -2.32
C PRO A 216 16.77 -6.77 -3.36
N TYR A 217 15.46 -6.60 -3.44
CA TYR A 217 14.63 -7.34 -4.38
C TYR A 217 14.88 -6.96 -5.84
N ILE A 218 14.96 -5.67 -6.14
CA ILE A 218 15.24 -5.22 -7.51
C ILE A 218 16.63 -5.67 -7.95
N LEU A 219 17.64 -5.58 -7.07
CA LEU A 219 18.98 -6.08 -7.36
C LEU A 219 18.98 -7.59 -7.60
N CYS A 220 18.21 -8.34 -6.82
CA CYS A 220 18.01 -9.79 -7.01
C CYS A 220 17.43 -10.11 -8.40
N LEU A 221 16.39 -9.39 -8.85
CA LEU A 221 15.82 -9.57 -10.18
C LEU A 221 16.81 -9.22 -11.30
N VAL A 222 17.54 -8.12 -11.15
CA VAL A 222 18.57 -7.71 -12.12
C VAL A 222 19.67 -8.78 -12.20
N ASN A 223 20.15 -9.30 -11.07
CA ASN A 223 21.16 -10.35 -11.03
C ASN A 223 20.65 -11.68 -11.59
N LEU A 224 19.37 -12.00 -11.41
CA LEU A 224 18.72 -13.16 -12.04
C LEU A 224 18.75 -13.00 -13.57
N ILE A 225 18.37 -11.84 -14.09
CA ILE A 225 18.39 -11.59 -15.54
C ILE A 225 19.83 -11.67 -16.05
N ARG A 226 20.80 -11.08 -15.34
CA ARG A 226 22.22 -11.09 -15.72
C ARG A 226 22.79 -12.50 -15.78
N SER A 227 22.42 -13.38 -14.84
CA SER A 227 22.89 -14.77 -14.83
C SER A 227 22.39 -15.56 -16.04
N LEU A 228 21.14 -15.31 -16.50
CA LEU A 228 20.59 -15.88 -17.73
C LEU A 228 21.41 -15.49 -18.99
N TYR A 229 22.10 -14.35 -18.95
CA TYR A 229 22.96 -13.87 -20.04
C TYR A 229 24.46 -14.06 -19.77
N GLY A 230 24.85 -14.85 -18.76
CA GLY A 230 26.26 -15.09 -18.41
C GLY A 230 27.02 -13.84 -17.95
N LYS A 231 26.32 -12.81 -17.45
CA LYS A 231 26.93 -11.56 -16.96
C LYS A 231 27.21 -11.66 -15.45
N PRO A 232 28.30 -11.05 -14.94
CA PRO A 232 28.65 -11.09 -13.51
C PRO A 232 27.59 -10.39 -12.66
N ALA A 233 27.38 -10.80 -11.41
CA ALA A 233 26.45 -10.13 -10.51
C ALA A 233 26.89 -8.69 -10.18
N ILE A 234 25.92 -7.80 -9.98
CA ILE A 234 26.13 -6.46 -9.41
C ILE A 234 26.11 -6.61 -7.89
N LEU A 235 27.13 -6.07 -7.22
CA LEU A 235 27.25 -6.06 -5.76
C LEU A 235 26.42 -4.93 -5.16
N ASP A 236 25.94 -5.13 -3.92
CA ASP A 236 25.25 -4.10 -3.18
C ASP A 236 26.25 -3.28 -2.34
N ASP A 237 26.70 -2.15 -2.85
CA ASP A 237 27.65 -1.26 -2.16
C ASP A 237 26.99 -0.43 -1.03
N GLY A 238 25.69 -0.64 -0.74
CA GLY A 238 24.85 0.28 0.03
C GLY A 238 24.56 -0.06 1.49
N VAL A 239 25.14 -1.12 2.07
CA VAL A 239 24.74 -1.65 3.39
C VAL A 239 25.89 -1.50 4.41
N GLU A 240 26.15 -0.27 4.88
CA GLU A 240 26.72 -0.07 6.22
C GLU A 240 25.57 -0.12 7.24
N PHE A 241 25.15 -1.32 7.62
CA PHE A 241 24.44 -1.52 8.87
C PHE A 241 25.49 -1.87 9.93
N THR A 242 25.49 -1.09 11.01
CA THR A 242 26.26 -1.24 12.26
C THR A 242 26.93 -2.60 12.41
N ARG A 243 28.22 -2.67 12.05
CA ARG A 243 29.14 -3.68 12.55
C ARG A 243 29.43 -3.34 14.00
N ASP A 244 28.57 -3.79 14.91
CA ASP A 244 29.00 -3.99 16.29
C ASP A 244 29.05 -5.50 16.54
N MET A 245 30.28 -5.95 16.77
CA MET A 245 30.70 -7.26 17.27
C MET A 245 30.46 -8.48 16.37
N ASP A 246 31.34 -8.65 15.38
CA ASP A 246 31.88 -9.97 15.05
C ASP A 246 33.35 -9.85 14.61
N PRO A 247 34.25 -10.75 15.05
CA PRO A 247 35.69 -10.63 14.81
C PRO A 247 36.06 -10.80 13.33
N PRO A 248 37.18 -10.21 12.88
CA PRO A 248 37.56 -10.16 11.47
C PRO A 248 38.02 -11.54 11.00
N GLY A 249 37.12 -12.30 10.39
CA GLY A 249 37.48 -13.60 9.83
C GLY A 249 36.31 -14.49 9.45
N SER A 250 35.42 -14.07 8.55
CA SER A 250 34.53 -15.03 7.88
C SER A 250 33.94 -14.49 6.56
N ARG A 251 34.61 -14.88 5.46
CA ARG A 251 34.05 -15.27 4.16
C ARG A 251 32.92 -14.41 3.56
N ALA A 252 33.28 -13.28 2.96
CA ALA A 252 32.52 -12.66 1.86
C ALA A 252 32.68 -13.42 0.52
N SER A 253 32.76 -14.76 0.55
CA SER A 253 33.10 -15.59 -0.63
C SER A 253 32.32 -16.91 -0.66
N GLN A 254 31.11 -16.94 -0.12
CA GLN A 254 30.21 -18.09 -0.21
C GLN A 254 28.76 -17.65 -0.40
N GLN A 255 28.47 -16.98 -1.52
CA GLN A 255 27.10 -16.88 -2.06
C GLN A 255 26.76 -18.03 -3.04
N ALA A 256 27.59 -19.08 -3.07
CA ALA A 256 27.39 -20.27 -3.90
C ALA A 256 27.49 -21.53 -3.03
N ALA A 257 26.35 -21.96 -2.46
CA ALA A 257 26.08 -23.33 -2.01
C ALA A 257 24.66 -23.41 -1.43
N GLY A 258 23.65 -23.29 -2.30
CA GLY A 258 22.33 -23.87 -2.08
C GLY A 258 22.16 -25.08 -3.00
N PRO A 259 21.13 -25.91 -2.83
CA PRO A 259 20.81 -26.96 -3.81
C PRO A 259 20.80 -26.34 -5.21
N GLU A 260 21.44 -27.02 -6.17
CA GLU A 260 22.00 -26.46 -7.43
C GLU A 260 21.03 -25.69 -8.35
N ASN A 261 19.74 -25.59 -8.03
CA ASN A 261 18.71 -24.97 -8.88
C ASN A 261 17.78 -23.98 -8.17
N VAL A 262 18.11 -23.51 -6.96
CA VAL A 262 17.24 -22.59 -6.21
C VAL A 262 17.80 -21.17 -6.20
N TRP A 263 17.15 -20.26 -6.93
CA TRP A 263 17.46 -18.82 -6.85
C TRP A 263 16.93 -18.25 -5.52
N ARG A 264 17.84 -17.83 -4.65
CA ARG A 264 17.47 -17.29 -3.33
C ARG A 264 17.03 -15.83 -3.46
N VAL A 265 15.80 -15.56 -3.04
CA VAL A 265 15.28 -14.20 -2.91
C VAL A 265 15.77 -13.62 -1.57
N PRO A 266 16.37 -12.41 -1.55
CA PRO A 266 16.86 -11.80 -0.32
C PRO A 266 15.70 -11.43 0.62
N PRO A 267 15.96 -11.32 1.93
CA PRO A 267 14.98 -10.77 2.87
C PRO A 267 14.63 -9.33 2.46
N PRO A 268 13.38 -8.89 2.70
CA PRO A 268 12.99 -7.53 2.37
C PRO A 268 13.65 -6.53 3.32
N MET A 269 13.95 -5.35 2.80
CA MET A 269 14.39 -4.18 3.57
C MET A 269 13.21 -3.43 4.18
N TYR A 270 12.05 -3.49 3.52
CA TYR A 270 10.83 -2.84 3.95
C TYR A 270 9.65 -3.83 3.97
N HIS A 271 8.67 -3.53 4.81
CA HIS A 271 7.46 -4.33 5.03
C HIS A 271 6.23 -3.50 4.68
N HIS A 272 5.16 -4.20 4.30
CA HIS A 272 3.84 -3.62 4.08
C HIS A 272 3.12 -3.34 5.40
N VAL A 273 2.13 -2.46 5.37
CA VAL A 273 1.29 -2.12 6.53
C VAL A 273 -0.08 -2.77 6.36
N GLY A 274 -0.40 -3.77 7.18
CA GLY A 274 -1.66 -4.52 7.10
C GLY A 274 -1.58 -5.81 6.28
N SER A 275 -2.71 -6.53 6.21
CA SER A 275 -2.83 -7.80 5.50
C SER A 275 -2.55 -7.64 4.01
N ARG A 276 -1.87 -8.62 3.41
CA ARG A 276 -1.63 -8.62 1.96
C ARG A 276 -2.61 -9.54 1.26
N VAL A 277 -3.46 -8.96 0.42
CA VAL A 277 -4.49 -9.66 -0.34
C VAL A 277 -4.05 -9.73 -1.79
N LEU A 278 -3.70 -10.92 -2.24
CA LEU A 278 -3.31 -11.21 -3.62
C LEU A 278 -4.53 -11.48 -4.47
N LEU A 279 -4.65 -10.75 -5.58
CA LEU A 279 -5.60 -10.97 -6.65
C LEU A 279 -4.98 -11.90 -7.69
N LEU A 280 -5.53 -13.10 -7.80
CA LEU A 280 -5.05 -14.18 -8.65
C LEU A 280 -6.08 -14.46 -9.72
N THR A 281 -5.62 -14.69 -10.95
CA THR A 281 -6.48 -15.13 -12.03
C THR A 281 -6.22 -16.61 -12.29
N ARG A 282 -7.24 -17.45 -12.15
CA ARG A 282 -7.14 -18.90 -12.34
C ARG A 282 -8.19 -19.38 -13.33
N LEU A 283 -7.99 -20.58 -13.86
CA LEU A 283 -9.05 -21.29 -14.57
C LEU A 283 -9.84 -22.09 -13.54
N ASP A 284 -11.17 -22.01 -13.59
CA ASP A 284 -12.04 -22.92 -12.86
C ASP A 284 -12.13 -24.29 -13.57
N ASP A 285 -12.87 -25.22 -12.98
CA ASP A 285 -13.05 -26.58 -13.50
C ASP A 285 -13.71 -26.60 -14.89
N ASP A 286 -14.45 -25.54 -15.24
CA ASP A 286 -15.08 -25.35 -16.55
C ASP A 286 -14.17 -24.62 -17.56
N GLY A 287 -12.92 -24.34 -17.19
CA GLY A 287 -11.95 -23.62 -18.03
C GLY A 287 -12.25 -22.13 -18.18
N ARG A 288 -13.09 -21.55 -17.33
CA ARG A 288 -13.38 -20.11 -17.31
C ARG A 288 -12.39 -19.39 -16.42
N ILE A 289 -12.06 -18.16 -16.79
CA ILE A 289 -11.12 -17.34 -16.05
C ILE A 289 -11.82 -16.71 -14.83
N CYS A 290 -11.50 -17.18 -13.63
CA CYS A 290 -12.03 -16.67 -12.37
C CYS A 290 -11.02 -15.78 -11.64
N LEU A 291 -11.54 -14.82 -10.87
CA LEU A 291 -10.75 -14.01 -9.95
C LEU A 291 -10.78 -14.66 -8.57
N LYS A 292 -9.63 -14.74 -7.91
CA LYS A 292 -9.51 -15.20 -6.52
C LYS A 292 -8.77 -14.15 -5.71
N ALA A 293 -9.28 -13.86 -4.51
CA ALA A 293 -8.63 -12.99 -3.55
C ALA A 293 -8.11 -13.83 -2.36
N CYS A 294 -6.80 -13.88 -2.20
CA CYS A 294 -6.15 -14.67 -1.14
C CYS A 294 -5.35 -13.76 -0.22
N GLU A 295 -5.64 -13.79 1.08
CA GLU A 295 -4.70 -13.25 2.06
C GLU A 295 -3.50 -14.18 2.18
N VAL A 296 -2.29 -13.62 2.21
CA VAL A 296 -1.04 -14.38 2.21
C VAL A 296 -0.18 -13.96 3.40
N THR A 297 0.45 -14.92 4.09
CA THR A 297 1.37 -14.68 5.23
C THR A 297 2.68 -14.07 4.77
N GLU A 298 3.37 -13.34 5.64
CA GLU A 298 4.57 -12.57 5.28
C GLU A 298 5.65 -13.42 4.63
N GLU A 299 5.90 -14.56 5.24
CA GLU A 299 6.88 -15.55 4.84
C GLU A 299 6.56 -16.07 3.44
N ALA A 300 5.29 -16.40 3.17
CA ALA A 300 4.87 -16.88 1.87
C ALA A 300 4.98 -15.79 0.79
N PHE A 301 4.60 -14.55 1.11
CA PHE A 301 4.68 -13.44 0.15
C PHE A 301 6.12 -13.10 -0.21
N GLN A 302 7.05 -13.14 0.75
CA GLN A 302 8.48 -12.89 0.54
C GLN A 302 9.14 -13.91 -0.40
N GLN A 303 8.60 -15.11 -0.51
CA GLN A 303 9.10 -16.15 -1.43
C GLN A 303 8.62 -15.96 -2.88
N LEU A 304 7.62 -15.10 -3.14
CA LEU A 304 7.06 -14.92 -4.48
C LEU A 304 8.00 -14.13 -5.41
N LEU A 305 8.14 -14.60 -6.65
CA LEU A 305 8.88 -13.89 -7.69
C LEU A 305 7.93 -13.08 -8.59
N PHE A 306 7.79 -11.80 -8.31
CA PHE A 306 6.99 -10.81 -9.03
C PHE A 306 7.89 -9.94 -9.90
N CYS A 307 7.70 -10.00 -11.21
CA CYS A 307 8.58 -9.36 -12.18
C CYS A 307 7.84 -8.62 -13.30
N ARG A 308 6.50 -8.52 -13.24
CA ARG A 308 5.69 -7.90 -14.29
C ARG A 308 5.32 -6.47 -13.91
N VAL A 309 5.68 -5.51 -14.77
CA VAL A 309 5.33 -4.10 -14.61
C VAL A 309 3.93 -3.81 -15.19
N GLU A 310 3.47 -4.61 -16.15
CA GLU A 310 2.21 -4.38 -16.87
C GLU A 310 1.00 -4.55 -15.95
N VAL A 311 1.04 -5.54 -15.06
CA VAL A 311 -0.04 -5.84 -14.10
C VAL A 311 -0.20 -4.76 -13.02
N HIS A 312 0.78 -3.88 -12.87
CA HIS A 312 0.75 -2.72 -11.98
C HIS A 312 -0.09 -1.54 -12.53
N ARG A 313 -0.54 -1.62 -13.79
CA ARG A 313 -1.31 -0.53 -14.42
C ARG A 313 -2.65 -0.34 -13.72
N ARG A 314 -3.11 0.92 -13.66
CA ARG A 314 -4.41 1.29 -13.08
C ARG A 314 -5.57 0.56 -13.78
N ALA A 315 -5.47 0.33 -15.09
CA ALA A 315 -6.46 -0.45 -15.83
C ALA A 315 -6.58 -1.90 -15.33
N CYS A 316 -5.46 -2.58 -15.05
CA CYS A 316 -5.45 -3.95 -14.54
C CYS A 316 -6.06 -4.05 -13.13
N TYR A 317 -5.75 -3.07 -12.26
CA TYR A 317 -6.41 -2.96 -10.96
C TYR A 317 -7.90 -2.68 -11.11
N SER A 318 -8.29 -1.75 -11.99
CA SER A 318 -9.70 -1.39 -12.20
C SER A 318 -10.54 -2.58 -12.65
N ASP A 319 -10.04 -3.37 -13.60
CA ASP A 319 -10.74 -4.56 -14.05
C ASP A 319 -10.95 -5.57 -12.91
N ARG A 320 -9.89 -5.88 -12.16
CA ARG A 320 -9.98 -6.86 -11.07
C ARG A 320 -10.83 -6.39 -9.90
N ILE A 321 -10.78 -5.10 -9.55
CA ILE A 321 -11.62 -4.54 -8.49
C ILE A 321 -13.09 -4.49 -8.91
N ARG A 322 -13.38 -4.20 -10.19
CA ARG A 322 -14.75 -4.27 -10.72
C ARG A 322 -15.32 -5.69 -10.56
N ARG A 323 -14.56 -6.71 -10.97
CA ARG A 323 -14.96 -8.12 -10.82
C ARG A 323 -15.15 -8.53 -9.36
N LEU A 324 -14.31 -8.00 -8.47
CA LEU A 324 -14.45 -8.18 -7.01
C LEU A 324 -15.76 -7.54 -6.50
N GLU A 325 -16.11 -6.33 -6.94
CA GLU A 325 -17.37 -5.64 -6.61
C GLU A 325 -18.60 -6.38 -7.15
N GLU A 326 -18.49 -7.00 -8.32
CA GLU A 326 -19.55 -7.81 -8.95
C GLU A 326 -19.73 -9.20 -8.31
N GLY A 327 -18.87 -9.57 -7.35
CA GLY A 327 -18.94 -10.87 -6.68
C GLY A 327 -18.43 -12.04 -7.53
N GLU A 328 -17.64 -11.78 -8.58
CA GLU A 328 -17.04 -12.80 -9.45
C GLU A 328 -15.81 -13.48 -8.81
N LEU A 329 -15.93 -13.86 -7.54
CA LEU A 329 -14.91 -14.62 -6.82
C LEU A 329 -15.14 -16.12 -6.98
N SER A 330 -14.09 -16.86 -7.35
CA SER A 330 -14.07 -18.31 -7.18
C SER A 330 -14.06 -18.66 -5.70
N ALA A 331 -14.81 -19.69 -5.32
CA ALA A 331 -14.65 -20.38 -4.04
C ALA A 331 -13.21 -20.91 -3.87
#